data_AF-A0A7X0U6N3-F1
#
_entry.id   AF-A0A7X0U6N3-F1
#
_cell.length_a   1.000
_cell.length_b   1.000
_cell.length_c   1.000
_cell.angle_alpha   90.00
_cell.angle_beta   90.00
_cell.angle_gamma   90.00
#
_symmetry.space_group_name_H-M   'P 1'
#
loop_
_entity.id
_entity.type
_entity.pdbx_description
1 polymer ?
#
loop_
_entity_poly.entity_id
_entity_poly.type
_entity_poly.pdbx_seq_one_letter_code
_entity_poly.pdbx_strand_id
1 'polypeptide(L)' 'MADIAFRANAEDERIIRTALREGERPSDVLRRALRLLQREMWYDRLVTDGLRAIEELPDEH' A
#
# COMPACT_ATOMS: atom_id res chain seq x y z
N MET A 1 4.39 -20.19 -6.36
CA MET A 1 4.00 -19.21 -5.32
C MET A 1 5.26 -18.91 -4.53
N ALA A 2 5.68 -17.64 -4.42
CA ALA A 2 6.85 -17.29 -3.62
C ALA A 2 6.43 -17.19 -2.15
N ASP A 3 7.19 -17.79 -1.25
CA ASP A 3 6.97 -17.69 0.19
C ASP A 3 7.81 -16.51 0.73
N ILE A 4 7.17 -15.62 1.47
CA ILE A 4 7.81 -14.47 2.11
C ILE A 4 7.53 -14.59 3.61
N ALA A 5 8.60 -14.77 4.38
CA ALA A 5 8.50 -14.82 5.83
C ALA A 5 8.21 -13.41 6.39
N PHE A 6 7.09 -13.27 7.10
CA PHE A 6 6.73 -12.04 7.81
C PHE A 6 7.00 -12.21 9.31
N ARG A 7 7.98 -11.46 9.83
CA ARG A 7 8.32 -11.48 11.25
C ARG A 7 7.55 -10.39 11.98
N ALA A 8 6.31 -10.70 12.35
CA ALA A 8 5.43 -9.79 13.08
C ALA A 8 6.04 -9.39 14.44
N ASN A 9 5.93 -8.12 14.78
CA ASN A 9 6.09 -7.65 16.14
C ASN A 9 4.73 -7.65 16.88
N ALA A 10 4.73 -7.33 18.18
CA ALA A 10 3.52 -7.37 19.01
C ALA A 10 2.41 -6.41 18.53
N GLU A 11 2.77 -5.27 17.94
CA GLU A 11 1.81 -4.32 17.39
C GLU A 11 1.25 -4.81 16.06
N ASP A 12 2.09 -5.40 15.19
CA ASP A 12 1.63 -6.03 13.95
C ASP A 12 0.61 -7.13 14.26
N GLU A 13 0.89 -7.98 15.25
CA GLU A 13 -0.04 -9.03 15.69
C GLU A 13 -1.37 -8.45 16.21
N ARG A 14 -1.31 -7.33 16.92
CA ARG A 14 -2.50 -6.64 17.41
C ARG A 14 -3.34 -6.09 16.25
N ILE A 15 -2.70 -5.41 15.29
CA ILE A 15 -3.35 -4.90 14.08
C ILE A 15 -3.98 -6.04 13.28
N ILE A 16 -3.23 -7.12 13.04
CA ILE A 16 -3.70 -8.28 12.27
C ILE A 16 -4.91 -8.91 12.94
N ARG A 17 -4.88 -9.12 14.27
CA ARG A 17 -6.00 -9.69 15.01
C ARG A 17 -7.24 -8.80 14.96
N THR A 18 -7.09 -7.48 15.11
CA THR A 18 -8.21 -6.54 15.02
C THR A 18 -8.81 -6.47 13.61
N ALA A 19 -7.97 -6.60 12.57
CA ALA A 19 -8.41 -6.54 11.19
C ALA A 19 -8.92 -7.87 10.62
N LEU A 20 -8.77 -8.98 11.36
CA LEU A 20 -9.19 -10.31 10.96
C LEU A 20 -10.73 -10.38 10.88
N ARG A 21 -11.25 -10.90 9.77
CA ARG A 21 -12.69 -11.18 9.61
C ARG A 21 -12.96 -12.68 9.75
N GLU A 22 -14.22 -13.05 9.98
CA GLU A 22 -14.60 -14.46 10.08
C GLU A 22 -14.19 -15.23 8.82
N GLY A 23 -13.48 -16.36 9.02
CA GLY A 23 -12.96 -17.20 7.95
C GLY A 23 -11.68 -16.70 7.26
N GLU A 24 -11.16 -15.51 7.58
CA GLU A 24 -9.89 -15.01 7.03
C GLU A 24 -8.69 -15.59 7.77
N ARG A 25 -7.61 -15.88 7.03
CA ARG A 25 -6.29 -16.17 7.60
C ARG A 25 -5.50 -14.87 7.75
N PRO A 26 -4.49 -14.81 8.64
CA PRO A 26 -3.58 -13.66 8.74
C PRO A 26 -2.95 -13.25 7.39
N SER A 27 -2.65 -14.23 6.52
CA SER A 27 -2.15 -13.98 5.17
C SER A 27 -3.14 -13.20 4.29
N ASP A 28 -4.44 -13.40 4.47
CA ASP A 28 -5.48 -12.70 3.69
C ASP A 28 -5.57 -11.24 4.12
N VAL A 29 -5.44 -10.97 5.42
CA VAL A 29 -5.34 -9.61 5.98
C VAL A 29 -4.11 -8.89 5.43
N LEU A 30 -2.94 -9.54 5.47
CA LEU A 30 -1.71 -8.97 4.92
C LEU A 30 -1.84 -8.68 3.42
N ARG A 31 -2.49 -9.58 2.66
CA ARG A 31 -2.72 -9.37 1.22
C ARG A 31 -3.66 -8.20 0.96
N ARG A 32 -4.69 -7.99 1.80
CA ARG A 32 -5.57 -6.82 1.73
C ARG A 32 -4.82 -5.53 2.03
N ALA A 33 -3.98 -5.53 3.07
CA ALA A 33 -3.15 -4.39 3.43
C ALA A 33 -2.18 -4.02 2.30
N LEU A 34 -1.51 -5.01 1.67
CA LEU A 34 -0.63 -4.77 0.54
C LEU A 34 -1.34 -4.15 -0.66
N ARG A 35 -2.59 -4.53 -0.94
CA ARG A 35 -3.39 -3.92 -2.01
C ARG A 35 -3.77 -2.47 -1.71
N LEU A 36 -4.02 -2.14 -0.43
CA LEU A 36 -4.26 -0.76 -0.01
C LEU A 36 -3.00 0.09 -0.19
N LEU A 37 -1.85 -0.42 0.27
CA LEU A 37 -0.56 0.24 0.09
C LEU A 37 -0.22 0.44 -1.40
N GLN A 38 -0.48 -0.56 -2.25
CA GLN A 38 -0.29 -0.45 -3.69
C GLN A 38 -1.12 0.69 -4.30
N ARG A 39 -2.37 0.86 -3.82
CA ARG A 39 -3.25 1.93 -4.28
C ARG A 39 -2.74 3.31 -3.84
N GLU A 40 -2.26 3.44 -2.61
CA GLU A 40 -1.66 4.67 -2.10
C GLU A 40 -0.40 5.05 -2.88
N MET A 41 0.50 4.08 -3.12
CA MET A 41 1.70 4.29 -3.94
C MET A 41 1.36 4.75 -5.37
N TRP A 42 0.22 4.29 -5.91
CA TRP A 42 -0.23 4.73 -7.23
C TRP A 42 -0.71 6.18 -7.21
N TYR A 43 -1.44 6.61 -6.17
CA TYR A 43 -1.82 8.01 -6.03
C TYR A 43 -0.61 8.93 -5.84
N ASP A 44 0.35 8.55 -5.02
CA ASP A 44 1.57 9.35 -4.81
C ASP A 44 2.35 9.53 -6.11
N ARG A 45 2.44 8.48 -6.94
CA ARG A 45 3.05 8.59 -8.27
C ARG A 45 2.26 9.52 -9.17
N LEU A 46 0.94 9.40 -9.24
CA LEU A 46 0.13 10.29 -10.06
C LEU A 46 0.26 11.77 -9.66
N VAL A 47 0.31 12.05 -8.36
CA VAL A 47 0.51 13.43 -7.88
C VAL A 47 1.91 13.92 -8.24
N THR A 48 2.94 13.08 -8.04
CA THR A 48 4.33 13.44 -8.37
C THR A 48 4.52 13.66 -9.87
N ASP A 49 3.95 12.79 -10.70
CA ASP A 49 4.04 12.90 -12.16
C ASP A 49 3.22 14.09 -12.68
N GLY A 50 2.06 14.38 -12.08
CA GLY A 50 1.26 15.55 -12.40
C GLY A 50 1.96 16.86 -12.01
N LEU A 51 2.64 16.91 -10.87
CA LEU A 51 3.45 18.06 -10.46
C LEU A 51 4.64 18.28 -11.40
N ARG A 52 5.35 17.20 -11.79
CA ARG A 52 6.40 17.29 -12.83
C ARG A 52 5.89 17.81 -14.16
N ALA A 53 4.73 17.33 -14.60
CA ALA A 53 4.14 17.77 -15.86
C ALA A 53 3.80 19.27 -15.87
N ILE A 54 3.43 19.85 -14.72
CA ILE A 54 3.16 21.29 -14.58
C ILE A 54 4.46 22.10 -14.57
N GLU A 55 5.53 21.59 -13.94
CA GLU A 55 6.86 22.23 -13.94
C GLU A 55 7.54 22.21 -15.32
N GLU A 56 7.23 21.21 -16.16
CA GLU A 56 7.78 21.07 -17.51
C GLU A 56 6.95 21.77 -18.60
N LEU A 57 5.83 22.43 -18.27
CA LEU A 57 5.11 23.24 -19.23
C LEU A 57 5.98 24.45 -19.61
N PRO A 58 6.34 24.62 -20.89
CA PRO A 58 7.06 25.81 -21.32
C PRO A 58 6.14 27.01 -21.17
N ASP A 59 6.61 28.07 -20.50
CA ASP A 59 5.93 29.36 -20.48
C ASP A 59 5.70 29.81 -21.92
N GLU A 60 4.46 29.71 -22.37
CA GLU A 60 4.01 30.22 -23.66
C GLU A 60 4.01 31.75 -23.61
N HIS A 61 5.18 32.32 -23.96
CA HIS A 61 5.45 33.75 -24.14
C HIS A 61 5.10 34.23 -25.56
#